data_AF-A0A2I2Z904-F1
#
_entry.id   AF-A0A2I2Z904-F1
#
_cell.length_a   1.000
_cell.length_b   1.000
_cell.length_c   1.000
_cell.angle_alpha   90.00
_cell.angle_beta   90.00
_cell.angle_gamma   90.00
#
_symmetry.space_group_name_H-M   'P 1'
#
loop_
_entity.id
_entity.type
_entity.pdbx_description
1 polymer ?
#
loop_
_entity_poly.entity_id
_entity_poly.type
_entity_poly.pdbx_seq_one_letter_code
_entity_poly.pdbx_strand_id
1 'polypeptide(L)'
;MEKGLSSTIRVVGHVPGEFPVSVWVTAADCWMCQPVARGFVVLPITEFLVGDLVVTQNTSLPWPSSYLTKTILKVSFLLHDPSNFLKTALFLYSWDFGDGTQMVTEDSVIYYNYSIIGTFTVKLKVVAEWEEVEPDATRAVKQKTGDFSASLKLQGGCPGRLMQSGHSRVGSPPPLTVCWHLKPECLPLEEGECHPVSVASTAYNLTHTFRDPGDYCFSIRAENIISKTHQYHKIQVWPSRIQPAVFAFPCATLITVMLAFIMYMTLRNATQQKDMVENPEPPSGVRCCCQMCCGPFLLETPSEYLEIVRENHGLLPPLYKSVKTYTV
;
A
#
# COMPACT_ATOMS: atom_id res chain seq x y z
N MET A 1 7.33 -52.12 18.31
CA MET A 1 7.83 -51.21 17.26
C MET A 1 6.79 -51.21 16.16
N GLU A 2 5.72 -50.41 16.30
CA GLU A 2 4.68 -50.28 15.27
C GLU A 2 5.32 -49.63 14.05
N LYS A 3 5.53 -50.41 12.99
CA LYS A 3 5.82 -49.83 11.68
C LYS A 3 4.56 -49.12 11.23
N GLY A 4 4.58 -47.79 11.21
CA GLY A 4 3.51 -47.00 10.60
C GLY A 4 3.36 -47.43 9.14
N LEU A 5 2.32 -48.20 8.85
CA LEU A 5 1.98 -48.60 7.49
C LEU A 5 1.38 -47.39 6.79
N SER A 6 2.17 -46.75 5.92
CA SER A 6 1.68 -45.70 5.02
C SER A 6 1.21 -46.35 3.72
N SER A 7 -0.02 -46.08 3.31
CA SER A 7 -0.56 -46.46 2.00
C SER A 7 -0.88 -45.18 1.22
N THR A 8 -0.44 -45.12 -0.03
CA THR A 8 -0.67 -43.95 -0.91
C THR A 8 -1.50 -44.38 -2.11
N ILE A 9 -2.60 -43.65 -2.36
CA ILE A 9 -3.44 -43.83 -3.56
C ILE A 9 -3.12 -42.69 -4.52
N ARG A 10 -2.70 -43.02 -5.74
CA ARG A 10 -2.50 -42.05 -6.82
C ARG A 10 -3.73 -42.09 -7.73
N VAL A 11 -4.42 -40.96 -7.84
CA VAL A 11 -5.55 -40.77 -8.77
C VAL A 11 -5.07 -39.90 -9.92
N VAL A 12 -5.33 -40.34 -11.16
CA VAL A 12 -5.04 -39.57 -12.37
C VAL A 12 -6.35 -39.38 -13.10
N GLY A 13 -6.73 -38.12 -13.35
CA GLY A 13 -7.90 -37.78 -14.14
C GLY A 13 -7.49 -36.93 -15.34
N HIS A 14 -7.99 -37.29 -16.52
CA HIS A 14 -7.69 -36.60 -17.79
C HIS A 14 -8.74 -35.55 -18.15
N VAL A 15 -9.77 -35.39 -17.31
CA VAL A 15 -10.86 -34.43 -17.49
C VAL A 15 -11.05 -33.62 -16.21
N PRO A 16 -11.37 -32.32 -16.34
CA PRO A 16 -11.67 -31.48 -15.19
C PRO A 16 -12.94 -31.95 -14.49
N GLY A 17 -12.97 -31.82 -13.16
CA GLY A 17 -14.10 -32.23 -12.34
C GLY A 17 -13.73 -32.45 -10.88
N GLU A 18 -14.75 -32.72 -10.07
CA GLU A 18 -14.61 -33.09 -8.66
C GLU A 18 -14.62 -34.60 -8.53
N PHE A 19 -13.50 -35.18 -8.05
CA PHE A 19 -13.33 -36.63 -7.95
C PHE A 19 -13.41 -37.07 -6.48
N PRO A 20 -14.55 -37.59 -6.01
CA PRO A 20 -14.67 -38.09 -4.64
C PRO A 20 -13.89 -39.39 -4.48
N VAL A 21 -12.99 -39.42 -3.50
CA VAL A 21 -12.21 -40.58 -3.11
C VAL A 21 -12.61 -40.98 -1.70
N SER A 22 -13.24 -42.14 -1.57
CA SER A 22 -13.57 -42.76 -0.29
C SER A 22 -12.62 -43.91 0.01
N VAL A 23 -12.02 -43.91 1.19
CA VAL A 23 -11.16 -44.98 1.70
C VAL A 23 -11.80 -45.55 2.95
N TRP A 24 -11.73 -46.86 3.14
CA TRP A 24 -12.20 -47.47 4.37
C TRP A 24 -11.31 -48.65 4.77
N VAL A 25 -11.23 -48.90 6.07
CA VAL A 25 -10.40 -49.95 6.66
C VAL A 25 -11.30 -51.02 7.24
N THR A 26 -11.07 -52.28 6.87
CA THR A 26 -11.77 -53.44 7.41
C THR A 26 -10.81 -54.31 8.22
N ALA A 27 -11.35 -55.15 9.11
CA ALA A 27 -10.55 -56.19 9.76
C ALA A 27 -9.97 -57.16 8.70
N ALA A 28 -8.72 -57.58 8.88
CA ALA A 28 -7.99 -58.38 7.90
C ALA A 28 -8.71 -59.69 7.53
N ASP A 29 -9.41 -60.30 8.48
CA ASP A 29 -10.02 -61.64 8.33
C ASP A 29 -11.55 -61.59 8.18
N CYS A 30 -12.13 -60.46 7.76
CA CYS A 30 -13.58 -60.36 7.61
C CYS A 30 -14.02 -59.51 6.41
N TRP A 31 -14.30 -60.18 5.28
CA TRP A 31 -14.77 -59.55 4.04
C TRP A 31 -16.16 -58.91 4.11
N MET A 32 -17.01 -59.33 5.05
CA MET A 32 -18.38 -58.78 5.21
C MET A 32 -18.55 -57.88 6.44
N CYS A 33 -17.46 -57.56 7.16
CA CYS A 33 -17.55 -56.72 8.34
C CYS A 33 -17.74 -55.24 7.97
N GLN A 34 -18.40 -54.50 8.87
CA GLN A 34 -18.46 -53.05 8.74
C GLN A 34 -17.05 -52.44 8.83
N PRO A 35 -16.78 -51.34 8.11
CA PRO A 35 -15.48 -50.69 8.18
C PRO A 35 -15.22 -50.11 9.57
N VAL A 36 -14.00 -50.32 10.07
CA VAL A 36 -13.51 -49.83 11.37
C VAL A 36 -13.14 -48.34 11.28
N ALA A 37 -12.74 -47.88 10.10
CA ALA A 37 -12.49 -46.47 9.80
C ALA A 37 -12.91 -46.14 8.38
N ARG A 38 -13.31 -44.89 8.15
CA ARG A 38 -13.63 -44.33 6.83
C ARG A 38 -12.97 -42.97 6.69
N GLY A 39 -12.44 -42.70 5.52
CA GLY A 39 -11.90 -41.41 5.09
C GLY A 39 -12.53 -41.02 3.77
N PHE A 40 -12.72 -39.72 3.57
CA PHE A 40 -13.30 -39.17 2.35
C PHE A 40 -12.58 -37.88 2.01
N VAL A 41 -12.23 -37.71 0.73
CA VAL A 41 -11.66 -36.48 0.19
C VAL A 41 -12.21 -36.26 -1.21
N VAL A 42 -12.39 -35.00 -1.61
CA VAL A 42 -12.72 -34.64 -2.98
C VAL A 42 -11.47 -34.04 -3.61
N LEU A 43 -11.06 -34.58 -4.75
CA LEU A 43 -9.92 -34.10 -5.52
C LEU A 43 -10.43 -33.22 -6.68
N PRO A 44 -10.23 -31.90 -6.64
CA PRO A 44 -10.58 -31.03 -7.74
C PRO A 44 -9.51 -31.13 -8.83
N ILE A 45 -9.90 -31.49 -10.05
CA ILE A 45 -9.07 -31.40 -11.24
C ILE A 45 -9.57 -30.23 -12.07
N THR A 46 -8.71 -29.23 -12.26
CA THR A 46 -9.08 -28.00 -12.98
C THR A 46 -8.56 -28.00 -14.41
N GLU A 47 -9.34 -27.38 -15.30
CA GLU A 47 -8.90 -27.07 -16.67
C GLU A 47 -7.81 -25.99 -16.67
N PHE A 48 -7.95 -25.01 -15.77
CA PHE A 48 -7.04 -23.88 -15.63
C PHE A 48 -5.98 -24.09 -14.54
N LEU A 49 -4.90 -23.32 -14.62
CA LEU A 49 -3.89 -23.25 -13.57
C LEU A 49 -4.50 -22.70 -12.28
N VAL A 50 -4.06 -23.24 -11.15
CA VAL A 50 -4.46 -22.78 -9.81
C VAL A 50 -3.25 -22.18 -9.13
N GLY A 51 -3.44 -21.06 -8.45
CA GLY A 51 -2.37 -20.38 -7.74
C GLY A 51 -2.82 -19.02 -7.21
N ASP A 52 -1.93 -18.38 -6.48
CA ASP A 52 -2.18 -17.11 -5.82
C ASP A 52 -1.29 -16.01 -6.38
N LEU A 53 -1.89 -14.85 -6.67
CA LEU A 53 -1.17 -13.64 -7.01
C LEU A 53 -0.93 -12.82 -5.73
N VAL A 54 0.33 -12.76 -5.30
CA VAL A 54 0.73 -12.14 -4.04
C VAL A 54 1.48 -10.85 -4.32
N VAL A 55 1.05 -9.75 -3.68
CA VAL A 55 1.70 -8.44 -3.78
C VAL A 55 2.26 -8.07 -2.41
N THR A 56 3.56 -7.81 -2.34
CA THR A 56 4.27 -7.46 -1.11
C THR A 56 5.09 -6.19 -1.28
N GLN A 57 5.29 -5.50 -0.16
CA GLN A 57 6.12 -4.33 -0.05
C GLN A 57 6.93 -4.45 1.23
N ASN A 58 8.18 -3.98 1.22
CA ASN A 58 9.08 -4.07 2.37
C ASN A 58 8.75 -3.04 3.48
N THR A 59 7.48 -2.64 3.58
CA THR A 59 6.99 -1.62 4.51
C THR A 59 5.72 -2.13 5.15
N SER A 60 5.65 -2.05 6.48
CA SER A 60 4.44 -2.37 7.22
C SER A 60 3.44 -1.24 7.06
N LEU A 61 2.32 -1.51 6.39
CA LEU A 61 1.18 -0.59 6.35
C LEU A 61 0.05 -1.15 7.25
N PRO A 62 -0.71 -0.26 7.92
CA PRO A 62 -1.75 -0.66 8.86
C PRO A 62 -2.98 -1.28 8.19
N TRP A 63 -3.09 -1.23 6.86
CA TRP A 63 -4.25 -1.70 6.10
C TRP A 63 -3.86 -2.82 5.13
N PRO A 64 -4.64 -3.92 5.04
CA PRO A 64 -4.44 -4.94 4.02
C PRO A 64 -4.63 -4.33 2.62
N SER A 65 -3.84 -4.80 1.65
CA SER A 65 -3.90 -4.39 0.23
C SER A 65 -3.64 -2.90 -0.02
N SER A 66 -3.07 -2.18 0.95
CA SER A 66 -2.61 -0.80 0.79
C SER A 66 -1.10 -0.77 0.67
N TYR A 67 -0.59 0.07 -0.22
CA TYR A 67 0.81 0.16 -0.60
C TYR A 67 1.25 1.61 -0.79
N LEU A 68 2.54 1.88 -0.62
CA LEU A 68 3.12 3.19 -0.90
C LEU A 68 3.45 3.37 -2.38
N THR A 69 3.11 4.52 -2.95
CA THR A 69 3.64 4.95 -4.26
C THR A 69 5.13 5.22 -4.22
N LYS A 70 5.80 5.23 -5.38
CA LYS A 70 7.22 5.55 -5.55
C LYS A 70 8.17 4.61 -4.79
N THR A 71 7.67 3.43 -4.42
CA THR A 71 8.44 2.39 -3.75
C THR A 71 8.21 1.08 -4.49
N ILE A 72 9.21 0.21 -4.46
CA ILE A 72 9.19 -1.04 -5.22
C ILE A 72 8.20 -2.01 -4.57
N LEU A 73 7.27 -2.51 -5.38
CA LEU A 73 6.41 -3.65 -5.08
C LEU A 73 7.03 -4.91 -5.64
N LYS A 74 6.99 -5.99 -4.87
CA LYS A 74 7.26 -7.33 -5.34
C LYS A 74 5.93 -8.02 -5.59
N VAL A 75 5.64 -8.27 -6.86
CA VAL A 75 4.48 -9.04 -7.30
C VAL A 75 4.97 -10.44 -7.67
N SER A 76 4.35 -11.47 -7.12
CA SER A 76 4.76 -12.85 -7.32
C SER A 76 3.57 -13.77 -7.50
N PHE A 77 3.67 -14.69 -8.44
CA PHE A 77 2.72 -15.77 -8.61
C PHE A 77 3.18 -17.04 -7.89
N LEU A 78 2.32 -17.59 -7.04
CA LEU A 78 2.54 -18.86 -6.35
C LEU A 78 1.68 -19.95 -7.00
N LEU A 79 2.31 -20.80 -7.81
CA LEU A 79 1.65 -21.94 -8.43
C LEU A 79 1.24 -22.98 -7.38
N HIS A 80 0.00 -23.46 -7.46
CA HIS A 80 -0.50 -24.58 -6.68
C HIS A 80 -0.38 -25.89 -7.47
N ASP A 81 0.75 -26.60 -7.32
CA ASP A 81 0.99 -27.91 -7.93
C ASP A 81 1.57 -28.92 -6.92
N PRO A 82 0.76 -29.45 -5.99
CA PRO A 82 1.22 -30.42 -4.99
C PRO A 82 1.71 -31.74 -5.62
N SER A 83 1.25 -32.06 -6.83
CA SER A 83 1.62 -33.28 -7.56
C SER A 83 2.96 -33.17 -8.30
N ASN A 84 3.50 -31.97 -8.45
CA ASN A 84 4.61 -31.65 -9.35
C ASN A 84 4.32 -32.08 -10.81
N PHE A 85 3.06 -32.01 -11.24
CA PHE A 85 2.63 -32.35 -12.59
C PHE A 85 3.26 -31.41 -13.63
N LEU A 86 3.38 -30.13 -13.30
CA LEU A 86 3.90 -29.08 -14.20
C LEU A 86 5.40 -28.84 -14.02
N LYS A 87 6.13 -29.78 -13.39
CA LYS A 87 7.56 -29.61 -13.09
C LYS A 87 8.43 -29.40 -14.34
N THR A 88 8.06 -30.01 -15.47
CA THR A 88 8.77 -29.89 -16.75
C THR A 88 8.12 -28.89 -17.70
N ALA A 89 7.08 -28.18 -17.26
CA ALA A 89 6.40 -27.20 -18.09
C ALA A 89 7.23 -25.91 -18.21
N LEU A 90 7.18 -25.29 -19.38
CA LEU A 90 7.67 -23.94 -19.61
C LEU A 90 6.56 -22.95 -19.27
N PHE A 91 6.89 -21.88 -18.57
CA PHE A 91 5.93 -20.87 -18.13
C PHE A 91 6.17 -19.53 -18.79
N LEU A 92 5.07 -18.89 -19.21
CA LEU A 92 5.06 -17.52 -19.72
C LEU A 92 4.06 -16.69 -18.91
N TYR A 93 4.53 -15.57 -18.38
CA TYR A 93 3.77 -14.69 -17.51
C TYR A 93 3.50 -13.36 -18.22
N SER A 94 2.25 -13.06 -18.52
CA SER A 94 1.81 -11.78 -19.11
C SER A 94 1.16 -10.91 -18.04
N TRP A 95 1.88 -9.87 -17.63
CA TRP A 95 1.49 -8.92 -16.59
C TRP A 95 0.82 -7.69 -17.20
N ASP A 96 -0.30 -7.27 -16.62
CA ASP A 96 -0.95 -5.98 -16.84
C ASP A 96 -1.07 -5.28 -15.48
N PHE A 97 -0.41 -4.14 -15.32
CA PHE A 97 -0.37 -3.41 -14.06
C PHE A 97 -1.60 -2.51 -13.85
N GLY A 98 -2.50 -2.41 -14.83
CA GLY A 98 -3.71 -1.61 -14.73
C GLY A 98 -3.49 -0.10 -14.84
N ASP A 99 -2.24 0.36 -15.02
CA ASP A 99 -1.88 1.73 -15.36
C ASP A 99 -1.61 1.93 -16.87
N GLY A 100 -1.91 0.91 -17.68
CA GLY A 100 -1.64 0.85 -19.11
C GLY A 100 -0.32 0.13 -19.47
N THR A 101 0.54 -0.13 -18.48
CA THR A 101 1.80 -0.85 -18.70
C THR A 101 1.56 -2.35 -18.70
N GLN A 102 2.12 -3.04 -19.70
CA GLN A 102 2.11 -4.50 -19.81
C GLN A 102 3.52 -5.03 -20.00
N MET A 103 3.80 -6.21 -19.47
CA MET A 103 5.10 -6.88 -19.57
C MET A 103 4.92 -8.39 -19.72
N VAL A 104 5.84 -9.03 -20.43
CA VAL A 104 5.87 -10.50 -20.56
C VAL A 104 7.22 -11.00 -20.04
N THR A 105 7.19 -11.98 -19.14
CA THR A 105 8.39 -12.55 -18.51
C THR A 105 8.31 -14.09 -18.44
N GLU A 106 9.46 -14.72 -18.29
CA GLU A 106 9.58 -16.15 -17.94
C GLU A 106 9.65 -16.35 -16.41
N ASP A 107 9.95 -15.28 -15.67
CA ASP A 107 9.97 -15.29 -14.19
C ASP A 107 8.57 -15.09 -13.61
N SER A 108 8.24 -15.85 -12.57
CA SER A 108 6.99 -15.73 -11.80
C SER A 108 6.96 -14.54 -10.84
N VAL A 109 8.06 -13.79 -10.75
CA VAL A 109 8.25 -12.66 -9.83
C VAL A 109 8.67 -11.44 -10.62
N ILE A 110 8.02 -10.31 -10.35
CA ILE A 110 8.35 -9.02 -10.95
C ILE A 110 8.40 -7.92 -9.91
N TYR A 111 9.30 -6.96 -10.13
CA TYR A 111 9.45 -5.77 -9.31
C TYR A 111 8.91 -4.57 -10.08
N TYR A 112 7.91 -3.90 -9.53
CA TYR A 112 7.24 -2.79 -10.20
C TYR A 112 7.04 -1.60 -9.26
N ASN A 113 7.13 -0.38 -9.78
CA ASN A 113 7.00 0.85 -9.01
C ASN A 113 5.97 1.77 -9.65
N TYR A 114 4.88 2.04 -8.92
CA TYR A 114 3.86 2.96 -9.36
C TYR A 114 4.19 4.40 -8.96
N SER A 115 4.10 5.31 -9.92
CA SER A 115 4.41 6.73 -9.72
C SER A 115 3.23 7.55 -9.18
N ILE A 116 2.01 7.05 -9.36
CA ILE A 116 0.75 7.76 -9.09
C ILE A 116 -0.06 7.06 -7.99
N ILE A 117 -0.76 7.87 -7.20
CA ILE A 117 -1.71 7.39 -6.19
C ILE A 117 -2.98 6.90 -6.90
N GLY A 118 -3.66 5.92 -6.32
CA GLY A 118 -4.89 5.40 -6.91
C GLY A 118 -5.15 3.93 -6.56
N THR A 119 -6.25 3.40 -7.09
CA THR A 119 -6.53 1.96 -7.02
C THR A 119 -6.22 1.35 -8.37
N PHE A 120 -5.39 0.31 -8.38
CA PHE A 120 -5.01 -0.41 -9.58
C PHE A 120 -5.37 -1.88 -9.43
N THR A 121 -5.61 -2.54 -10.56
CA THR A 121 -5.85 -3.97 -10.61
C THR A 121 -4.76 -4.59 -11.45
N VAL A 122 -3.85 -5.31 -10.80
CA VAL A 122 -2.86 -6.11 -11.51
C VAL A 122 -3.57 -7.35 -12.02
N LYS A 123 -3.45 -7.61 -13.31
CA LYS A 123 -3.91 -8.85 -13.95
C LYS A 123 -2.69 -9.63 -14.41
N LEU A 124 -2.73 -10.93 -14.23
CA LEU A 124 -1.71 -11.85 -14.68
C LEU A 124 -2.38 -12.95 -15.49
N LYS A 125 -1.91 -13.16 -16.71
CA LYS A 125 -2.21 -14.33 -17.51
C LYS A 125 -0.99 -15.24 -17.57
N VAL A 126 -1.14 -16.47 -17.11
CA VAL A 126 -0.07 -17.48 -17.09
C VAL A 126 -0.38 -18.53 -18.14
N VAL A 127 0.62 -18.90 -18.93
CA VAL A 127 0.57 -20.05 -19.83
C VAL A 127 1.64 -21.03 -19.39
N ALA A 128 1.26 -22.29 -19.20
CA ALA A 128 2.16 -23.40 -18.94
C ALA A 128 2.09 -24.39 -20.10
N GLU A 129 3.22 -24.70 -20.71
CA GLU A 129 3.33 -25.56 -21.90
C GLU A 129 4.25 -26.75 -21.61
N TRP A 130 3.83 -27.96 -21.97
CA TRP A 130 4.64 -29.18 -21.80
C TRP A 130 4.39 -30.19 -22.91
N GLU A 131 5.35 -31.08 -23.13
CA GLU A 131 5.18 -32.22 -24.04
C GLU A 131 4.61 -33.43 -23.30
N GLU A 132 3.58 -34.05 -23.87
CA GLU A 132 3.02 -35.31 -23.42
C GLU A 132 3.12 -36.35 -24.54
N VAL A 133 3.50 -37.58 -24.19
CA VAL A 133 3.54 -38.70 -25.14
C VAL A 133 2.15 -39.33 -25.18
N GLU A 134 1.49 -39.22 -26.31
CA GLU A 134 0.19 -39.84 -26.55
C GLU A 134 0.33 -41.37 -26.68
N PRO A 135 -0.75 -42.15 -26.49
CA PRO A 135 -0.73 -43.62 -26.59
C PRO A 135 -0.21 -44.13 -27.95
N ASP A 136 -0.31 -43.32 -29.00
CA ASP A 136 0.15 -43.62 -30.36
C ASP A 136 1.64 -43.26 -30.59
N ALA A 137 2.41 -43.07 -29.50
CA ALA A 137 3.83 -42.69 -29.50
C ALA A 137 4.16 -41.35 -30.20
N THR A 138 3.15 -40.54 -30.50
CA THR A 138 3.32 -39.16 -30.98
C THR A 138 3.51 -38.22 -29.80
N ARG A 139 4.37 -37.21 -29.97
CA ARG A 139 4.55 -36.14 -28.98
C ARG A 139 3.56 -35.03 -29.28
N ALA A 140 2.71 -34.73 -28.32
CA ALA A 140 1.78 -33.62 -28.40
C ALA A 140 2.19 -32.53 -27.41
N VAL A 141 2.18 -31.29 -27.88
CA VAL A 141 2.30 -30.12 -27.00
C VAL A 141 0.94 -29.89 -26.34
N LYS A 142 0.94 -29.85 -25.00
CA LYS A 142 -0.21 -29.53 -24.18
C LYS A 142 0.02 -28.20 -23.50
N GLN A 143 -1.06 -27.46 -23.27
CA GLN A 143 -1.01 -26.19 -22.57
C GLN A 143 -2.12 -26.08 -21.53
N LYS A 144 -1.82 -25.39 -20.43
CA LYS A 144 -2.80 -24.88 -19.47
C LYS A 144 -2.62 -23.39 -19.30
N THR A 145 -3.72 -22.71 -19.05
CA THR A 145 -3.72 -21.26 -18.83
C THR A 145 -4.35 -20.94 -17.49
N GLY A 146 -4.04 -19.77 -16.93
CA GLY A 146 -4.69 -19.25 -15.74
C GLY A 146 -4.72 -17.73 -15.75
N ASP A 147 -5.84 -17.17 -15.33
CA ASP A 147 -6.04 -15.72 -15.24
C ASP A 147 -6.22 -15.34 -13.76
N PHE A 148 -5.37 -14.43 -13.28
CA PHE A 148 -5.31 -14.02 -11.89
C PHE A 148 -5.40 -12.50 -11.80
N SER A 149 -5.95 -11.99 -10.70
CA SER A 149 -5.98 -10.55 -10.47
C SER A 149 -5.85 -10.19 -8.99
N ALA A 150 -5.24 -9.03 -8.73
CA ALA A 150 -5.08 -8.48 -7.38
C ALA A 150 -5.33 -6.97 -7.42
N SER A 151 -6.25 -6.50 -6.57
CA SER A 151 -6.51 -5.07 -6.38
C SER A 151 -5.56 -4.49 -5.35
N LEU A 152 -4.93 -3.37 -5.69
CA LEU A 152 -3.98 -2.66 -4.84
C LEU A 152 -4.34 -1.18 -4.71
N LYS A 153 -4.28 -0.67 -3.47
CA LYS A 153 -4.54 0.74 -3.15
C LYS A 153 -3.23 1.45 -2.87
N LEU A 154 -2.84 2.33 -3.78
CA LEU A 154 -1.63 3.12 -3.68
C LEU A 154 -1.89 4.47 -3.06
N GLN A 155 -1.15 4.74 -1.99
CA GLN A 155 -1.23 5.98 -1.23
C GLN A 155 0.10 6.71 -1.29
N GLY A 156 0.02 8.04 -1.34
CA GLY A 156 1.20 8.88 -1.18
C GLY A 156 1.72 8.74 0.24
N GLY A 157 3.03 8.61 0.41
CA GLY A 157 3.62 8.83 1.73
C GLY A 157 3.41 10.28 2.11
N CYS A 158 2.47 10.56 3.02
CA CYS A 158 2.27 11.91 3.53
C CYS A 158 3.52 12.36 4.30
N PRO A 159 4.21 13.45 3.90
CA PRO A 159 5.18 14.10 4.75
C PRO A 159 4.42 14.81 5.88
N GLY A 160 4.54 14.27 7.09
CA GLY A 160 4.34 15.03 8.34
C GLY A 160 2.98 15.70 8.53
N ARG A 161 1.88 14.94 8.60
CA ARG A 161 0.72 15.25 9.45
C ARG A 161 -0.24 14.06 9.45
N LEU A 162 -0.08 13.15 10.40
CA LEU A 162 -1.15 12.22 10.75
C LEU A 162 -2.16 12.98 11.61
N MET A 163 -3.18 13.58 11.01
CA MET A 163 -4.41 13.88 11.72
C MET A 163 -5.22 12.59 11.80
N GLN A 164 -4.94 11.79 12.81
CA GLN A 164 -5.74 10.61 13.11
C GLN A 164 -6.92 11.05 13.99
N SER A 165 -8.10 11.27 13.39
CA SER A 165 -9.35 11.35 14.17
C SER A 165 -9.79 9.94 14.54
N GLY A 166 -9.19 9.38 15.59
CA GLY A 166 -9.60 8.09 16.14
C GLY A 166 -10.98 8.22 16.80
N HIS A 167 -12.03 7.78 16.13
CA HIS A 167 -13.34 7.61 16.76
C HIS A 167 -13.34 6.27 17.51
N SER A 168 -13.02 6.29 18.80
CA SER A 168 -13.27 5.12 19.65
C SER A 168 -14.72 5.17 20.13
N ARG A 169 -15.58 4.30 19.60
CA ARG A 169 -16.93 4.10 20.13
C ARG A 169 -16.82 3.13 21.31
N VAL A 170 -16.76 3.69 22.52
CA VAL A 170 -16.89 2.88 23.74
C VAL A 170 -18.38 2.61 23.94
N GLY A 171 -18.79 1.36 23.73
CA GLY A 171 -20.19 0.91 23.84
C GLY A 171 -20.71 0.79 25.28
N SER A 172 -20.28 1.67 26.20
CA SER A 172 -20.65 1.62 27.60
C SER A 172 -21.41 2.90 28.00
N PRO A 173 -22.49 2.81 28.81
CA PRO A 173 -23.22 3.98 29.23
C PRO A 173 -22.36 4.90 30.11
N PRO A 174 -22.47 6.24 29.98
CA PRO A 174 -21.74 7.20 30.81
C PRO A 174 -22.13 7.12 32.30
N PRO A 175 -21.29 7.62 33.22
CA PRO A 175 -20.07 8.41 32.98
C PRO A 175 -18.81 7.54 32.77
N LEU A 176 -17.96 7.93 31.81
CA LEU A 176 -16.69 7.25 31.54
C LEU A 176 -15.54 8.12 32.04
N THR A 177 -14.66 7.56 32.87
CA THR A 177 -13.35 8.12 33.16
C THR A 177 -12.36 7.55 32.16
N VAL A 178 -11.71 8.41 31.39
CA VAL A 178 -10.77 8.03 30.32
C VAL A 178 -9.38 8.53 30.67
N CYS A 179 -8.37 7.69 30.46
CA CYS A 179 -6.97 7.95 30.77
C CYS A 179 -6.11 7.40 29.64
N TRP A 180 -5.19 8.21 29.10
CA TRP A 180 -4.37 7.81 27.94
C TRP A 180 -2.91 8.25 28.09
N HIS A 181 -2.00 7.52 27.42
CA HIS A 181 -0.56 7.84 27.39
C HIS A 181 0.07 7.35 26.08
N LEU A 182 1.18 7.98 25.68
CA LEU A 182 2.01 7.57 24.54
C LEU A 182 3.35 7.03 25.05
N LYS A 183 3.56 5.72 24.96
CA LYS A 183 4.80 5.05 25.38
C LYS A 183 5.54 4.46 24.19
N PRO A 184 6.86 4.25 24.24
CA PRO A 184 7.56 3.49 23.21
C PRO A 184 7.13 2.01 23.20
N GLU A 185 6.81 1.43 24.37
CA GLU A 185 6.38 0.04 24.51
C GLU A 185 4.85 -0.10 24.57
N CYS A 186 4.31 -1.14 23.93
CA CYS A 186 2.89 -1.49 24.02
C CYS A 186 2.59 -2.32 25.27
N LEU A 187 2.39 -1.62 26.38
CA LEU A 187 1.97 -2.21 27.66
C LEU A 187 0.62 -1.63 28.10
N PRO A 188 -0.22 -2.41 28.82
CA PRO A 188 -1.43 -1.89 29.43
C PRO A 188 -1.07 -0.79 30.43
N LEU A 189 -1.91 0.25 30.50
CA LEU A 189 -1.71 1.36 31.42
C LEU A 189 -1.90 0.92 32.87
N GLU A 190 -0.89 1.11 33.70
CA GLU A 190 -0.97 0.92 35.16
C GLU A 190 -1.57 2.15 35.86
N GLU A 191 -1.92 2.03 37.14
CA GLU A 191 -2.49 3.13 37.93
C GLU A 191 -1.42 4.21 38.19
N GLY A 192 -1.75 5.47 37.87
CA GLY A 192 -0.83 6.61 38.01
C GLY A 192 -0.06 7.01 36.74
N GLU A 193 -0.17 6.26 35.64
CA GLU A 193 0.59 6.55 34.41
C GLU A 193 -0.02 7.64 33.50
N CYS A 194 -1.27 8.03 33.77
CA CYS A 194 -1.96 9.07 33.02
C CYS A 194 -2.93 9.83 33.93
N HIS A 195 -3.28 11.05 33.53
CA HIS A 195 -4.28 11.84 34.24
C HIS A 195 -5.69 11.41 33.80
N PRO A 196 -6.56 10.97 34.71
CA PRO A 196 -7.92 10.59 34.38
C PRO A 196 -8.77 11.82 34.04
N VAL A 197 -9.54 11.72 32.95
CA VAL A 197 -10.44 12.77 32.48
C VAL A 197 -11.86 12.21 32.43
N SER A 198 -12.81 12.87 33.09
CA SER A 198 -14.23 12.49 33.03
C SER A 198 -14.85 12.94 31.70
N VAL A 199 -15.50 12.01 31.00
CA VAL A 199 -16.13 12.24 29.70
C VAL A 199 -17.62 11.95 29.81
N ALA A 200 -18.44 12.95 29.51
CA ALA A 200 -19.91 12.86 29.55
C ALA A 200 -20.51 12.19 28.30
N SER A 201 -19.70 11.93 27.28
CA SER A 201 -20.08 11.39 25.98
C SER A 201 -19.36 10.06 25.69
N THR A 202 -19.90 9.25 24.78
CA THR A 202 -19.28 8.01 24.28
C THR A 202 -18.15 8.28 23.27
N ALA A 203 -17.82 9.54 23.00
CA ALA A 203 -16.77 9.97 22.09
C ALA A 203 -15.83 10.97 22.77
N TYR A 204 -14.52 10.76 22.62
CA TYR A 204 -13.47 11.63 23.13
C TYR A 204 -12.49 11.98 22.00
N ASN A 205 -12.34 13.27 21.70
CA ASN A 205 -11.44 13.75 20.66
C ASN A 205 -10.09 14.12 21.29
N LEU A 206 -9.02 13.50 20.80
CA LEU A 206 -7.65 13.77 21.24
C LEU A 206 -6.82 14.32 20.07
N THR A 207 -6.05 15.37 20.34
CA THR A 207 -5.06 15.91 19.39
C THR A 207 -3.68 15.90 20.04
N HIS A 208 -2.70 15.28 19.38
CA HIS A 208 -1.31 15.21 19.85
C HIS A 208 -0.34 15.53 18.71
N THR A 209 0.76 16.22 19.04
CA THR A 209 1.84 16.54 18.09
C THR A 209 3.11 15.82 18.50
N PHE A 210 3.61 14.94 17.62
CA PHE A 210 4.85 14.20 17.84
C PHE A 210 6.06 15.08 17.52
N ARG A 211 7.02 15.15 18.44
CA ARG A 211 8.25 15.94 18.27
C ARG A 211 9.35 15.14 17.60
N ASP A 212 9.46 13.87 17.96
CA ASP A 212 10.51 12.98 17.47
C ASP A 212 9.92 11.90 16.57
N PRO A 213 10.67 11.48 15.54
CA PRO A 213 10.33 10.29 14.79
C PRO A 213 10.58 9.04 15.65
N GLY A 214 9.74 8.03 15.49
CA GLY A 214 9.83 6.80 16.25
C GLY A 214 8.54 6.00 16.24
N ASP A 215 8.61 4.81 16.82
CA ASP A 215 7.45 3.99 17.10
C ASP A 215 6.88 4.40 18.47
N TYR A 216 5.58 4.70 18.49
CA TYR A 216 4.83 5.04 19.68
C TYR A 216 3.65 4.06 19.84
N CYS A 217 3.27 3.79 21.08
CA CYS A 217 2.08 3.05 21.42
C CYS A 217 1.14 3.97 22.19
N PHE A 218 -0.03 4.19 21.60
CA PHE A 218 -1.13 4.90 22.23
C PHE A 218 -1.93 3.91 23.06
N SER A 219 -1.75 3.96 24.37
CA SER A 219 -2.55 3.17 25.32
C SER A 219 -3.68 4.05 25.86
N ILE A 220 -4.87 3.49 25.93
CA ILE A 220 -6.06 4.12 26.49
C ILE A 220 -6.76 3.16 27.44
N ARG A 221 -7.14 3.70 28.60
CA ARG A 221 -7.92 3.04 29.64
C ARG A 221 -9.22 3.81 29.79
N ALA A 222 -10.34 3.13 29.70
CA ALA A 222 -11.66 3.68 29.99
C ALA A 222 -12.29 2.87 31.12
N GLU A 223 -12.80 3.56 32.13
CA GLU A 223 -13.44 2.94 33.28
C GLU A 223 -14.76 3.65 33.61
N ASN A 224 -15.74 2.87 34.04
CA ASN A 224 -16.98 3.33 34.66
C ASN A 224 -17.12 2.59 36.01
N ILE A 225 -18.11 2.96 36.81
CA ILE A 225 -18.49 2.32 38.08
C ILE A 225 -18.71 0.79 37.96
N ILE A 226 -18.91 0.25 36.75
CA ILE A 226 -19.21 -1.16 36.51
C ILE A 226 -18.08 -1.90 35.76
N SER A 227 -17.29 -1.23 34.91
CA SER A 227 -16.37 -1.90 34.00
C SER A 227 -15.11 -1.09 33.72
N LYS A 228 -13.97 -1.78 33.62
CA LYS A 228 -12.65 -1.23 33.23
C LYS A 228 -12.20 -1.90 31.93
N THR A 229 -11.86 -1.12 30.92
CA THR A 229 -11.36 -1.61 29.63
C THR A 229 -10.03 -0.93 29.28
N HIS A 230 -9.16 -1.68 28.61
CA HIS A 230 -7.86 -1.22 28.14
C HIS A 230 -7.71 -1.55 26.67
N GLN A 231 -7.19 -0.60 25.90
CA GLN A 231 -6.90 -0.76 24.49
C GLN A 231 -5.57 -0.08 24.17
N TYR A 232 -4.84 -0.60 23.20
CA TYR A 232 -3.61 0.02 22.71
C TYR A 232 -3.55 0.00 21.18
N HIS A 233 -2.91 1.01 20.61
CA HIS A 233 -2.72 1.18 19.17
C HIS A 233 -1.28 1.61 18.88
N LYS A 234 -0.63 0.93 17.93
CA LYS A 234 0.70 1.31 17.45
C LYS A 234 0.61 2.48 16.48
N ILE A 235 1.51 3.45 16.62
CA ILE A 235 1.64 4.66 15.82
C ILE A 235 3.09 4.78 15.37
N GLN A 236 3.35 4.90 14.08
CA GLN A 236 4.71 5.11 13.55
C GLN A 236 4.85 6.54 13.04
N VAL A 237 5.88 7.25 13.52
CA VAL A 237 6.18 8.65 13.17
C VAL A 237 7.51 8.70 12.42
N TRP A 238 7.49 9.25 11.21
CA TRP A 238 8.65 9.28 10.32
C TRP A 238 9.38 10.63 10.40
N PRO A 239 10.72 10.66 10.23
CA PRO A 239 11.48 11.91 10.21
C PRO A 239 11.05 12.78 9.03
N SER A 240 10.90 14.08 9.28
CA SER A 240 10.68 15.07 8.23
C SER A 240 11.95 15.20 7.38
N ARG A 241 11.91 14.67 6.15
CA ARG A 241 13.05 14.70 5.21
C ARG A 241 13.24 16.09 4.55
N ILE A 242 12.97 17.16 5.30
CA ILE A 242 13.26 18.52 4.86
C ILE A 242 14.45 18.99 5.69
N GLN A 243 15.66 18.73 5.22
CA GLN A 243 16.81 19.50 5.66
C GLN A 243 16.73 20.86 4.95
N PRO A 244 16.51 21.98 5.66
CA PRO A 244 16.50 23.31 5.06
C PRO A 244 17.81 23.65 4.32
N ALA A 245 18.90 22.94 4.67
CA ALA A 245 20.22 23.13 4.09
C ALA A 245 20.32 22.78 2.60
N VAL A 246 19.51 21.84 2.07
CA VAL A 246 19.65 21.37 0.67
C VAL A 246 19.20 22.43 -0.34
N PHE A 247 18.33 23.37 0.06
CA PHE A 247 17.90 24.50 -0.77
C PHE A 247 18.79 25.75 -0.64
N ALA A 248 19.57 25.85 0.44
CA ALA A 248 20.42 27.02 0.68
C ALA A 248 21.65 27.07 -0.25
N PHE A 249 22.24 25.91 -0.56
CA PHE A 249 23.44 25.82 -1.41
C PHE A 249 23.22 26.26 -2.87
N PRO A 250 22.17 25.83 -3.60
CA PRO A 250 21.95 26.29 -4.97
C PRO A 250 21.51 27.76 -5.06
N CYS A 251 20.82 28.29 -4.05
CA CYS A 251 20.47 29.72 -4.01
C CYS A 251 21.71 30.60 -3.80
N ALA A 252 22.62 30.21 -2.91
CA ALA A 252 23.85 30.98 -2.65
C ALA A 252 24.78 31.01 -3.89
N THR A 253 24.87 29.92 -4.65
CA THR A 253 25.67 29.89 -5.89
C THR A 253 25.04 30.75 -6.99
N LEU A 254 23.72 30.71 -7.16
CA LEU A 254 23.04 31.57 -8.14
C LEU A 254 23.19 33.06 -7.78
N ILE A 255 23.05 33.43 -6.51
CA ILE A 255 23.20 34.82 -6.07
C ILE A 255 24.65 35.30 -6.29
N THR A 256 25.66 34.48 -5.99
CA THR A 256 27.06 34.87 -6.22
C THR A 256 27.40 35.02 -7.70
N VAL A 257 26.88 34.14 -8.58
CA VAL A 257 27.05 34.26 -10.03
C VAL A 257 26.37 35.52 -10.57
N MET A 258 25.16 35.85 -10.09
CA MET A 258 24.46 37.07 -10.50
C MET A 258 25.21 38.34 -10.07
N LEU A 259 25.73 38.38 -8.84
CA LEU A 259 26.53 39.51 -8.35
C LEU A 259 27.86 39.66 -9.12
N ALA A 260 28.53 38.55 -9.43
CA ALA A 260 29.74 38.56 -10.25
C ALA A 260 29.46 39.08 -11.67
N PHE A 261 28.33 38.68 -12.27
CA PHE A 261 27.91 39.16 -13.58
C PHE A 261 27.59 40.66 -13.57
N ILE A 262 26.88 41.15 -12.54
CA ILE A 262 26.60 42.59 -12.39
C ILE A 262 27.91 43.38 -12.25
N MET A 263 28.85 42.92 -11.43
CA MET A 263 30.16 43.56 -11.26
C MET A 263 30.98 43.56 -12.56
N TYR A 264 30.94 42.46 -13.31
CA TYR A 264 31.62 42.39 -14.62
C TYR A 264 31.03 43.39 -15.62
N MET A 265 29.70 43.50 -15.66
CA MET A 265 29.02 44.45 -16.55
C MET A 265 29.28 45.90 -16.16
N THR A 266 29.34 46.24 -14.86
CA THR A 266 29.67 47.60 -14.42
C THR A 266 31.13 47.98 -14.70
N LEU A 267 32.07 47.04 -14.55
CA LEU A 267 33.48 47.23 -14.93
C LEU A 267 33.65 47.46 -16.43
N ARG A 268 32.98 46.66 -17.28
CA ARG A 268 32.98 46.88 -18.74
C ARG A 268 32.43 48.25 -19.13
N ASN A 269 31.34 48.67 -18.48
CA ASN A 269 30.70 49.94 -18.81
C ASN A 269 31.60 51.13 -18.42
N ALA A 270 32.31 51.03 -17.29
CA ALA A 270 33.26 52.06 -16.85
C ALA A 270 34.50 52.16 -17.75
N THR A 271 34.96 51.05 -18.36
CA THR A 271 36.07 51.08 -19.32
C THR A 271 35.69 51.70 -20.66
N GLN A 272 34.43 51.55 -21.11
CA GLN A 272 33.99 52.21 -22.35
C GLN A 272 33.85 53.73 -22.22
N GLN A 273 33.64 54.23 -21.00
CA GLN A 273 33.44 55.66 -20.76
C GLN A 273 34.76 56.46 -20.68
N LYS A 274 35.93 55.82 -20.75
CA LYS A 274 37.24 56.47 -20.58
C LYS A 274 37.96 56.83 -21.89
N ASP A 275 37.46 56.41 -23.05
CA ASP A 275 38.10 56.60 -24.36
C ASP A 275 37.51 57.73 -25.24
N MET A 276 36.59 58.56 -24.74
CA MET A 276 36.04 59.68 -25.53
C MET A 276 36.02 61.00 -24.75
N VAL A 277 37.12 61.76 -24.83
CA VAL A 277 37.15 63.21 -24.57
C VAL A 277 37.99 63.89 -25.66
N GLU A 278 37.33 64.48 -26.66
CA GLU A 278 37.81 65.67 -27.38
C GLU A 278 36.60 66.56 -27.77
N ASN A 279 36.85 67.87 -27.85
CA ASN A 279 35.98 69.04 -27.62
C ASN A 279 35.15 69.49 -28.90
N PRO A 280 34.46 70.66 -28.96
CA PRO A 280 33.01 70.82 -28.78
C PRO A 280 32.19 71.42 -29.97
N GLU A 281 30.86 71.46 -29.79
CA GLU A 281 29.83 72.43 -30.30
C GLU A 281 28.97 72.14 -31.59
N PRO A 282 27.73 72.70 -31.72
CA PRO A 282 26.43 71.97 -31.86
C PRO A 282 25.74 72.26 -33.25
N PRO A 283 24.44 71.97 -33.59
CA PRO A 283 23.26 71.70 -32.74
C PRO A 283 22.17 70.71 -33.26
N SER A 284 21.10 70.64 -32.46
CA SER A 284 19.69 70.43 -32.84
C SER A 284 19.15 69.00 -32.94
N GLY A 285 18.02 68.75 -32.26
CA GLY A 285 17.14 67.61 -32.53
C GLY A 285 16.55 66.97 -31.28
N VAL A 286 15.25 67.14 -31.11
CA VAL A 286 14.47 66.90 -29.90
C VAL A 286 13.89 65.46 -29.87
N ARG A 287 13.96 64.85 -28.67
CA ARG A 287 13.11 63.80 -28.04
C ARG A 287 12.92 62.43 -28.70
N CYS A 288 13.46 61.41 -27.99
CA CYS A 288 12.88 60.08 -27.85
C CYS A 288 11.74 60.06 -26.82
N CYS A 289 10.64 59.39 -27.16
CA CYS A 289 9.60 58.88 -26.27
C CYS A 289 9.96 57.45 -25.83
N CYS A 290 9.90 57.18 -24.52
CA CYS A 290 9.21 56.02 -23.90
C CYS A 290 9.58 55.96 -22.42
N GLN A 291 8.63 56.36 -21.58
CA GLN A 291 8.63 56.18 -20.12
C GLN A 291 8.40 54.70 -19.76
N MET A 292 9.28 54.13 -18.93
CA MET A 292 8.89 53.12 -17.96
C MET A 292 9.20 53.71 -16.58
N CYS A 293 8.16 54.05 -15.84
CA CYS A 293 8.23 54.44 -14.44
C CYS A 293 8.25 53.18 -13.56
N CYS A 294 9.27 53.09 -12.72
CA CYS A 294 9.27 52.28 -11.50
C CYS A 294 8.45 52.99 -10.41
N GLY A 295 7.70 52.22 -9.61
CA GLY A 295 7.17 52.66 -8.31
C GLY A 295 6.14 51.69 -7.71
N PRO A 296 6.07 51.52 -6.38
CA PRO A 296 6.00 50.21 -5.72
C PRO A 296 4.68 49.97 -4.98
N PHE A 297 4.15 48.74 -4.88
CA PHE A 297 3.12 48.43 -3.87
C PHE A 297 3.11 46.94 -3.46
N LEU A 298 3.36 46.76 -2.16
CA LEU A 298 2.85 45.76 -1.20
C LEU A 298 2.34 44.41 -1.72
N LEU A 299 3.08 43.35 -1.36
CA LEU A 299 2.64 41.97 -1.39
C LEU A 299 1.65 41.72 -0.23
N GLU A 300 0.35 41.74 -0.52
CA GLU A 300 -0.68 41.14 0.35
C GLU A 300 -0.78 39.64 0.06
N THR A 301 -0.59 38.83 1.09
CA THR A 301 -0.89 37.40 1.10
C THR A 301 -2.42 37.19 1.10
N PRO A 302 -3.01 36.37 0.20
CA PRO A 302 -4.40 35.97 0.40
C PRO A 302 -4.47 34.85 1.43
N SER A 303 -5.18 35.17 2.50
CA SER A 303 -5.73 34.30 3.54
C SER A 303 -6.23 32.95 3.00
N GLU A 304 -5.92 31.90 3.76
CA GLU A 304 -6.64 30.62 3.72
C GLU A 304 -8.16 30.87 3.84
N TYR A 305 -8.92 30.34 2.89
CA TYR A 305 -10.36 30.19 2.99
C TYR A 305 -10.67 28.70 2.85
N LEU A 306 -10.98 28.04 3.97
CA LEU A 306 -11.38 26.65 3.99
C LEU A 306 -12.92 26.61 4.02
N GLU A 307 -13.56 26.51 2.85
CA GLU A 307 -14.98 26.16 2.78
C GLU A 307 -15.16 24.70 3.16
N ILE A 308 -15.83 24.46 4.28
CA ILE A 308 -16.36 23.14 4.62
C ILE A 308 -17.69 23.00 3.89
N VAL A 309 -17.64 22.47 2.66
CA VAL A 309 -18.84 21.97 1.98
C VAL A 309 -19.33 20.74 2.73
N ARG A 310 -20.52 20.87 3.33
CA ARG A 310 -21.18 19.81 4.10
C ARG A 310 -22.13 19.07 3.17
N GLU A 311 -21.65 18.01 2.51
CA GLU A 311 -22.53 17.09 1.76
C GLU A 311 -23.16 16.06 2.72
N ASN A 312 -24.48 16.19 2.91
CA ASN A 312 -25.31 15.19 3.57
C ASN A 312 -25.72 14.13 2.54
N HIS A 313 -25.09 12.96 2.56
CA HIS A 313 -25.67 11.78 1.92
C HIS A 313 -26.42 10.94 2.96
N GLY A 314 -27.75 10.97 2.87
CA GLY A 314 -28.62 10.04 3.60
C GLY A 314 -28.38 8.62 3.13
N LEU A 315 -28.04 7.71 4.05
CA LEU A 315 -27.88 6.30 3.76
C LEU A 315 -29.26 5.62 3.74
N LEU A 316 -29.59 5.04 2.58
CA LEU A 316 -30.64 4.04 2.39
C LEU A 316 -30.37 2.81 3.27
N PRO A 317 -31.41 2.12 3.77
CA PRO A 317 -31.24 0.96 4.64
C PRO A 317 -30.67 -0.26 3.87
N PRO A 318 -29.90 -1.13 4.54
CA PRO A 318 -29.38 -2.34 3.91
C PRO A 318 -30.50 -3.35 3.63
N LEU A 319 -30.75 -3.57 2.34
CA LEU A 319 -31.33 -4.82 1.85
C LEU A 319 -30.25 -5.90 1.99
N TYR A 320 -30.36 -6.78 2.99
CA TYR A 320 -30.20 -8.23 2.83
C TYR A 320 -30.49 -8.91 4.18
N LYS A 321 -31.50 -9.78 4.15
CA LYS A 321 -31.92 -10.64 5.27
C LYS A 321 -30.86 -11.71 5.52
N SER A 322 -30.57 -11.99 6.79
CA SER A 322 -29.82 -13.17 7.20
C SER A 322 -30.57 -14.45 6.81
N VAL A 323 -29.88 -15.34 6.09
CA VAL A 323 -30.38 -16.67 5.74
C VAL A 323 -30.02 -17.63 6.88
N LYS A 324 -31.00 -18.49 7.18
CA LYS A 324 -31.13 -19.40 8.32
C LYS A 324 -29.96 -20.39 8.47
N THR A 325 -29.58 -20.61 9.73
CA THR A 325 -28.88 -21.79 10.22
C THR A 325 -29.78 -23.02 10.17
N TYR A 326 -29.23 -24.16 9.76
CA TYR A 326 -29.82 -25.48 10.01
C TYR A 326 -28.87 -26.27 10.90
N THR A 327 -29.42 -26.80 11.99
CA THR A 327 -28.85 -27.86 12.82
C THR A 327 -29.27 -29.21 12.25
N VAL A 328 -28.30 -30.11 12.10
CA VAL A 328 -28.43 -31.55 12.37
C VAL A 328 -27.19 -31.96 13.14
#